data_AF-A0A954YYB6-F1
#
_entry.id   AF-A0A954YYB6-F1
#
_cell.length_a   1.000
_cell.length_b   1.000
_cell.length_c   1.000
_cell.angle_alpha   90.00
_cell.angle_beta   90.00
_cell.angle_gamma   90.00
#
_symmetry.space_group_name_H-M   'P 1'
#
loop_
_entity.id
_entity.type
_entity.pdbx_description
1 polymer ?
#
loop_
_entity_poly.entity_id
_entity_poly.type
_entity_poly.pdbx_seq_one_letter_code
_entity_poly.pdbx_strand_id
1 'polypeptide(L)'
;MSGILKKVVDGDPLKIPASTYNAFIDAAESNRRRALDVQRGAATAEVKPGQVLVLNDSGNDCDRFGVLAVTGPILTPTENSATFQSRVIVRGDVPGPGDAGRFVVLSEPIEAGKIGRAYIDGVCPAKVRMDDEGHDFADVGDGVYDKLVSGSNGAARLLWIEPVG
;
A
#
# COMPACT_ATOMS: atom_id res chain seq x y z
N MET A 1 -28.71 15.57 31.03
CA MET A 1 -28.76 14.37 30.16
C MET A 1 -28.07 13.24 30.91
N SER A 2 -28.77 12.50 31.77
CA SER A 2 -28.17 11.56 32.74
C SER A 2 -28.66 10.13 32.50
N GLY A 3 -27.70 9.20 32.38
CA GLY A 3 -27.78 7.74 32.59
C GLY A 3 -29.00 6.95 32.10
N ILE A 4 -28.95 6.41 30.88
CA ILE A 4 -30.00 5.52 30.32
C ILE A 4 -29.60 4.03 30.31
N LEU A 5 -28.34 3.70 30.61
CA LEU A 5 -27.83 2.33 30.54
C LEU A 5 -27.64 1.74 31.95
N LYS A 6 -28.66 1.04 32.44
CA LYS A 6 -28.59 0.24 33.67
C LYS A 6 -28.19 -1.19 33.32
N LYS A 7 -27.05 -1.66 33.85
CA LYS A 7 -26.68 -3.08 33.81
C LYS A 7 -27.59 -3.84 34.77
N VAL A 8 -28.15 -4.96 34.31
CA VAL A 8 -28.95 -5.88 35.13
C VAL A 8 -28.27 -7.24 35.22
N VAL A 9 -28.59 -7.98 36.27
CA VAL A 9 -28.11 -9.35 36.49
C VAL A 9 -29.21 -10.36 36.17
N ASP A 10 -28.81 -11.59 35.90
CA ASP A 10 -29.75 -12.67 35.58
C ASP A 10 -30.74 -12.89 36.73
N GLY A 11 -32.03 -12.87 36.40
CA GLY A 11 -33.14 -12.99 37.35
C GLY A 11 -33.84 -11.67 37.70
N ASP A 12 -33.27 -10.51 37.36
CA ASP A 12 -33.93 -9.22 37.60
C ASP A 12 -35.12 -8.99 36.64
N PRO A 13 -36.28 -8.49 37.13
CA PRO A 13 -37.38 -8.10 36.26
C PRO A 13 -36.99 -6.86 35.44
N LEU A 14 -36.76 -7.06 34.14
CA LEU A 14 -36.29 -6.03 33.23
C LEU A 14 -37.47 -5.41 32.43
N LYS A 15 -37.78 -4.14 32.69
CA LYS A 15 -38.65 -3.31 31.85
C LYS A 15 -37.79 -2.31 31.08
N ILE A 16 -37.62 -2.53 29.77
CA ILE A 16 -36.77 -1.70 28.91
C ILE A 16 -37.61 -0.57 28.31
N PRO A 17 -37.28 0.71 28.57
CA PRO A 17 -37.89 1.84 27.86
C PRO A 17 -37.55 1.80 26.37
N ALA A 18 -38.48 2.23 25.50
CA ALA A 18 -38.26 2.25 24.06
C ALA A 18 -37.02 3.05 23.64
N SER A 19 -36.68 4.12 24.37
CA SER A 19 -35.45 4.90 24.12
C SER A 19 -34.18 4.09 24.33
N THR A 20 -34.13 3.23 25.35
CA THR A 20 -33.00 2.33 25.62
C THR A 20 -32.93 1.22 24.58
N TYR A 21 -34.09 0.68 24.18
CA TYR A 21 -34.16 -0.34 23.14
C TYR A 21 -33.67 0.20 21.79
N ASN A 22 -34.16 1.37 21.36
CA ASN A 22 -33.71 2.02 20.13
C ASN A 22 -32.22 2.37 20.18
N ALA A 23 -31.70 2.82 21.32
CA ALA A 23 -30.27 3.06 21.47
C ALA A 23 -29.43 1.78 21.28
N PHE A 24 -29.93 0.61 21.71
CA PHE A 24 -29.27 -0.67 21.42
C PHE A 24 -29.36 -1.07 19.96
N ILE A 25 -30.50 -0.82 19.30
CA ILE A 25 -30.65 -1.05 17.85
C ILE A 25 -29.71 -0.14 17.06
N ASP A 26 -29.66 1.15 17.38
CA ASP A 26 -28.77 2.13 16.74
C ASP A 26 -27.30 1.76 16.95
N ALA A 27 -26.93 1.29 18.14
CA ALA A 27 -25.58 0.81 18.42
C ALA A 27 -25.24 -0.48 17.64
N ALA A 28 -26.18 -1.43 17.55
CA ALA A 28 -26.02 -2.66 16.79
C ALA A 28 -25.91 -2.39 15.29
N GLU A 29 -26.73 -1.46 14.76
CA GLU A 29 -26.63 -1.02 13.38
C GLU A 29 -25.32 -0.29 13.10
N SER A 30 -24.88 0.60 13.99
CA SER A 30 -23.59 1.29 13.87
C SER A 30 -22.43 0.30 13.88
N ASN A 31 -22.46 -0.72 14.74
CA ASN A 31 -21.44 -1.75 14.77
C ASN A 31 -21.46 -2.65 13.53
N ARG A 32 -22.65 -3.00 13.01
CA ARG A 32 -22.81 -3.76 11.76
C ARG A 32 -22.35 -2.94 10.55
N ARG A 33 -22.67 -1.65 10.51
CA ARG A 33 -22.17 -0.72 9.49
C ARG A 33 -20.65 -0.61 9.56
N ARG A 34 -20.06 -0.47 10.74
CA ARG A 34 -18.60 -0.50 10.92
C ARG A 34 -17.98 -1.83 10.53
N ALA A 35 -18.60 -2.97 10.83
CA ALA A 35 -18.10 -4.27 10.39
C ALA A 35 -18.13 -4.42 8.85
N LEU A 36 -19.18 -3.90 8.20
CA LEU A 36 -19.29 -3.85 6.74
C LEU A 36 -18.33 -2.82 6.12
N ASP A 37 -18.07 -1.70 6.79
CA ASP A 37 -17.10 -0.69 6.38
C ASP A 37 -15.66 -1.16 6.61
N VAL A 38 -15.42 -1.99 7.62
CA VAL A 38 -14.15 -2.73 7.81
C VAL A 38 -14.03 -3.82 6.75
N GLN A 39 -15.10 -4.46 6.27
CA GLN A 39 -15.03 -5.39 5.14
C GLN A 39 -14.82 -4.69 3.78
N ARG A 40 -15.46 -3.53 3.55
CA ARG A 40 -15.23 -2.70 2.34
C ARG A 40 -13.89 -1.96 2.41
N GLY A 41 -13.45 -1.60 3.61
CA GLY A 41 -12.15 -1.02 3.92
C GLY A 41 -11.03 -2.07 3.93
N ALA A 42 -11.28 -3.34 4.27
CA ALA A 42 -10.32 -4.44 4.14
C ALA A 42 -10.20 -4.98 2.70
N ALA A 43 -11.02 -4.48 1.77
CA ALA A 43 -10.69 -4.50 0.35
C ALA A 43 -9.60 -3.46 -0.01
N THR A 44 -9.14 -2.64 0.95
CA THR A 44 -7.73 -2.25 0.92
C THR A 44 -6.93 -3.50 1.25
N ALA A 45 -6.57 -4.26 0.21
CA ALA A 45 -5.73 -5.44 0.32
C ALA A 45 -4.65 -5.19 1.37
N GLU A 46 -4.72 -5.90 2.48
CA GLU A 46 -3.66 -5.95 3.47
C GLU A 46 -2.45 -6.50 2.73
N VAL A 47 -1.63 -5.58 2.25
CA VAL A 47 -0.40 -5.91 1.58
C VAL A 47 0.50 -6.42 2.69
N LYS A 48 0.66 -7.74 2.74
CA LYS A 48 1.63 -8.37 3.64
C LYS A 48 3.00 -7.73 3.40
N PRO A 49 3.86 -7.58 4.43
CA PRO A 49 5.21 -7.10 4.21
C PRO A 49 5.86 -7.88 3.06
N GLY A 50 6.32 -7.15 2.04
CA GLY A 50 6.93 -7.73 0.83
C GLY A 50 5.96 -8.06 -0.33
N GLN A 51 4.67 -7.70 -0.23
CA GLN A 51 3.79 -7.66 -1.40
C GLN A 51 3.65 -6.21 -1.91
N VAL A 52 3.32 -6.05 -3.19
CA VAL A 52 3.00 -4.76 -3.82
C VAL A 52 1.97 -4.99 -4.92
N LEU A 53 1.22 -3.95 -5.27
CA LEU A 53 0.37 -3.97 -6.45
C LEU A 53 1.20 -3.59 -7.67
N VAL A 54 1.13 -4.42 -8.72
CA VAL A 54 1.80 -4.17 -10.00
C VAL A 54 0.77 -4.13 -11.12
N LEU A 55 0.89 -3.15 -12.01
CA LEU A 55 0.24 -3.16 -13.32
C LEU A 55 1.13 -3.93 -14.30
N ASN A 56 0.58 -4.95 -14.92
CA ASN A 56 1.24 -5.62 -16.03
C ASN A 56 1.14 -4.76 -17.30
N ASP A 57 2.22 -4.08 -17.66
CA ASP A 57 2.35 -3.28 -18.88
C ASP A 57 3.22 -3.96 -19.95
N SER A 58 3.58 -5.23 -19.75
CA SER A 58 4.44 -6.02 -20.65
C SER A 58 3.83 -6.34 -22.03
N GLY A 59 2.56 -5.99 -22.23
CA GLY A 59 1.80 -6.30 -23.44
C GLY A 59 1.35 -7.77 -23.57
N ASN A 60 1.71 -8.65 -22.64
CA ASN A 60 1.32 -10.06 -22.65
C ASN A 60 0.77 -10.51 -21.29
N ASP A 61 -0.07 -11.54 -21.30
CA ASP A 61 -0.54 -12.17 -20.07
C ASP A 61 0.63 -12.84 -19.36
N CYS A 62 0.80 -12.52 -18.07
CA CYS A 62 1.88 -13.05 -17.27
C CYS A 62 1.34 -14.02 -16.23
N ASP A 63 1.82 -15.25 -16.27
CA ASP A 63 1.44 -16.26 -15.30
C ASP A 63 2.00 -15.96 -13.90
N ARG A 64 1.45 -16.67 -12.90
CA ARG A 64 1.98 -16.67 -11.55
C ARG A 64 3.47 -17.02 -11.57
N PHE A 65 4.25 -16.31 -10.76
CA PHE A 65 5.73 -16.36 -10.71
C PHE A 65 6.43 -15.78 -11.94
N GLY A 66 5.70 -15.13 -12.86
CA GLY A 66 6.30 -14.27 -13.86
C GLY A 66 7.12 -13.14 -13.23
N VAL A 67 8.10 -12.63 -13.97
CA VAL A 67 8.99 -11.55 -13.53
C VAL A 67 8.75 -10.33 -14.40
N LEU A 68 8.48 -9.19 -13.76
CA LEU A 68 8.35 -7.89 -14.43
C LEU A 68 9.37 -6.91 -13.87
N ALA A 69 9.98 -6.12 -14.76
CA ALA A 69 10.85 -5.01 -14.35
C ALA A 69 10.02 -3.83 -13.86
N VAL A 70 10.48 -3.17 -12.80
CA VAL A 70 9.82 -1.97 -12.25
C VAL A 70 10.30 -0.75 -13.02
N THR A 71 9.42 -0.19 -13.86
CA THR A 71 9.72 1.02 -14.63
C THR A 71 9.42 2.29 -13.83
N GLY A 72 8.55 2.20 -12.81
CA GLY A 72 8.18 3.32 -11.96
C GLY A 72 6.80 3.16 -11.33
N PRO A 73 6.33 4.14 -10.56
CA PRO A 73 4.99 4.11 -10.02
C PRO A 73 3.93 4.46 -11.08
N ILE A 74 2.72 3.92 -10.94
CA ILE A 74 1.59 4.30 -11.81
C ILE A 74 1.12 5.72 -11.52
N LEU A 75 1.10 6.09 -10.24
CA LEU A 75 0.73 7.41 -9.76
C LEU A 75 2.00 8.14 -9.37
N THR A 76 2.26 9.28 -10.01
CA THR A 76 3.39 10.13 -9.64
C THR A 76 3.07 10.93 -8.38
N PRO A 77 4.08 11.32 -7.58
CA PRO A 77 3.90 12.24 -6.45
C PRO A 77 3.19 13.54 -6.84
N THR A 78 3.43 14.01 -8.07
CA THR A 78 2.80 15.22 -8.64
C THR A 78 1.30 15.05 -8.91
N GLU A 79 0.86 13.86 -9.31
CA GLU A 79 -0.56 13.58 -9.57
C GLU A 79 -1.37 13.29 -8.31
N ASN A 80 -0.78 12.58 -7.33
CA ASN A 80 -1.48 12.25 -6.09
C ASN A 80 -0.53 11.88 -4.93
N SER A 81 0.05 12.90 -4.30
CA SER A 81 0.99 12.74 -3.18
C SER A 81 0.43 11.93 -2.00
N ALA A 82 -0.86 12.09 -1.66
CA ALA A 82 -1.49 11.38 -0.54
C ALA A 82 -1.68 9.87 -0.83
N THR A 83 -2.00 9.51 -2.07
CA THR A 83 -2.13 8.10 -2.47
C THR A 83 -0.76 7.46 -2.64
N PHE A 84 0.22 8.17 -3.19
CA PHE A 84 1.58 7.67 -3.33
C PHE A 84 2.25 7.40 -1.97
N GLN A 85 2.03 8.27 -0.97
CA GLN A 85 2.54 8.09 0.39
C GLN A 85 1.86 6.93 1.13
N SER A 86 0.60 6.61 0.81
CA SER A 86 -0.16 5.56 1.49
C SER A 86 -0.09 4.21 0.77
N ARG A 87 0.07 4.21 -0.57
CA ARG A 87 0.07 3.03 -1.44
C ARG A 87 0.94 3.24 -2.68
N VAL A 88 2.06 2.53 -2.73
CA VAL A 88 2.87 2.46 -3.94
C VAL A 88 2.31 1.37 -4.86
N ILE A 89 1.82 1.76 -6.03
CA ILE A 89 1.48 0.84 -7.11
C ILE A 89 2.56 0.99 -8.18
N VAL A 90 3.25 -0.10 -8.49
CA VAL A 90 4.35 -0.11 -9.45
C VAL A 90 3.85 -0.53 -10.83
N ARG A 91 4.50 -0.04 -11.88
CA ARG A 91 4.33 -0.47 -13.26
C ARG A 91 5.40 -1.52 -13.56
N GLY A 92 4.95 -2.66 -14.07
CA GLY A 92 5.78 -3.78 -14.47
C GLY A 92 5.86 -3.90 -15.99
N ASP A 93 7.06 -3.90 -16.55
CA ASP A 93 7.29 -4.10 -17.99
C ASP A 93 8.23 -5.31 -18.24
N VAL A 94 8.43 -5.68 -19.50
CA VAL A 94 9.35 -6.74 -19.91
C VAL A 94 10.78 -6.39 -19.45
N PRO A 95 11.43 -7.24 -18.63
CA PRO A 95 12.75 -6.92 -18.09
C PRO A 95 13.84 -6.88 -19.16
N GLY A 96 14.63 -5.81 -19.15
CA GLY A 96 15.81 -5.62 -19.99
C GLY A 96 17.14 -5.73 -19.23
N PRO A 97 18.28 -5.61 -19.94
CA PRO A 97 19.62 -5.71 -19.33
C PRO A 97 19.94 -4.58 -18.31
N GLY A 98 19.20 -3.47 -18.33
CA GLY A 98 19.34 -2.36 -17.37
C GLY A 98 18.53 -2.51 -16.08
N ASP A 99 17.65 -3.52 -16.00
CA ASP A 99 16.68 -3.68 -14.90
C ASP A 99 17.14 -4.69 -13.85
N ALA A 100 18.41 -5.12 -13.92
CA ALA A 100 18.97 -6.14 -13.06
C ALA A 100 18.95 -5.72 -11.59
N GLY A 101 17.91 -6.11 -10.82
CA GLY A 101 17.68 -5.73 -9.43
C GLY A 101 16.46 -4.81 -9.22
N ARG A 102 15.82 -4.35 -10.29
CA ARG A 102 14.55 -3.60 -10.29
C ARG A 102 13.43 -4.50 -10.81
N PHE A 103 13.03 -5.52 -10.04
CA PHE A 103 12.00 -6.46 -10.49
C PHE A 103 11.02 -6.83 -9.40
N VAL A 104 9.86 -7.33 -9.82
CA VAL A 104 8.86 -7.95 -8.98
C VAL A 104 8.52 -9.34 -9.49
N VAL A 105 8.08 -10.22 -8.59
CA VAL A 105 7.67 -11.59 -8.93
C VAL A 105 6.17 -11.73 -8.71
N LEU A 106 5.42 -12.11 -9.74
CA LEU A 106 3.95 -12.16 -9.67
C LEU A 106 3.46 -13.22 -8.67
N SER A 107 2.53 -12.81 -7.80
CA SER A 107 1.88 -13.71 -6.83
C SER A 107 0.73 -14.51 -7.45
N GLU A 108 0.14 -13.99 -8.52
CA GLU A 108 -1.01 -14.52 -9.24
C GLU A 108 -0.86 -14.24 -10.75
N PRO A 109 -1.59 -14.93 -11.63
CA PRO A 109 -1.63 -14.59 -13.05
C PRO A 109 -2.26 -13.20 -13.26
N ILE A 110 -1.66 -12.38 -14.12
CA ILE A 110 -2.11 -11.03 -14.43
C ILE A 110 -2.18 -10.85 -15.94
N GLU A 111 -3.38 -10.61 -16.46
CA GLU A 111 -3.58 -10.27 -17.87
C GLU A 111 -2.90 -8.94 -18.23
N ALA A 112 -2.57 -8.76 -19.51
CA ALA A 112 -2.03 -7.50 -20.00
C ALA A 112 -2.94 -6.30 -19.65
N GLY A 113 -2.36 -5.23 -19.10
CA GLY A 113 -3.06 -4.02 -18.68
C GLY A 113 -3.87 -4.15 -17.38
N LYS A 114 -3.75 -5.27 -16.65
CA LYS A 114 -4.43 -5.45 -15.35
C LYS A 114 -3.47 -5.23 -14.18
N ILE A 115 -4.07 -4.87 -13.03
CA ILE A 115 -3.35 -4.75 -11.76
C ILE A 115 -3.55 -6.05 -10.99
N GLY A 116 -2.44 -6.61 -10.50
CA GLY A 116 -2.46 -7.75 -9.59
C GLY A 116 -1.38 -7.64 -8.53
N ARG A 117 -1.23 -8.71 -7.75
CA ARG A 117 -0.27 -8.77 -6.64
C ARG A 117 1.06 -9.34 -7.10
N ALA A 118 2.14 -8.71 -6.63
CA ALA A 118 3.49 -9.22 -6.80
C ALA A 118 4.28 -9.16 -5.49
N TYR A 119 5.35 -9.92 -5.44
CA TYR A 119 6.34 -9.93 -4.38
C TYR A 119 7.50 -9.01 -4.74
N ILE A 120 7.93 -8.23 -3.76
CA ILE A 120 9.11 -7.37 -3.83
C ILE A 120 9.76 -7.34 -2.45
N ASP A 121 11.09 -7.30 -2.40
CA ASP A 121 11.82 -7.21 -1.14
C ASP A 121 11.84 -5.76 -0.62
N GLY A 122 10.64 -5.28 -0.23
CA GLY A 122 10.43 -3.94 0.29
C GLY A 122 10.37 -2.84 -0.77
N VAL A 123 9.46 -1.87 -0.55
CA VAL A 123 9.40 -0.62 -1.30
C VAL A 123 9.13 0.48 -0.30
N CYS A 124 9.95 1.53 -0.32
CA CYS A 124 9.79 2.68 0.56
C CYS A 124 9.99 3.96 -0.25
N PRO A 125 8.97 4.84 -0.36
CA PRO A 125 9.16 6.16 -0.94
C PRO A 125 10.00 7.01 0.02
N ALA A 126 11.17 7.46 -0.41
CA ALA A 126 12.08 8.29 0.36
C ALA A 126 12.59 9.48 -0.47
N LYS A 127 12.92 10.57 0.21
CA LYS A 127 13.63 11.68 -0.44
C LYS A 127 15.08 11.28 -0.64
N VAL A 128 15.61 11.49 -1.84
CA VAL A 128 17.00 11.20 -2.19
C VAL A 128 17.64 12.45 -2.78
N ARG A 129 18.83 12.80 -2.31
CA ARG A 129 19.70 13.78 -2.94
C ARG A 129 20.50 13.09 -4.03
N MET A 130 20.21 13.38 -5.29
CA MET A 130 21.02 12.88 -6.40
C MET A 130 22.28 13.73 -6.56
N ASP A 131 23.43 13.08 -6.46
CA ASP A 131 24.77 13.63 -6.72
C ASP A 131 25.23 13.35 -8.15
N ASP A 132 24.78 12.22 -8.71
CA ASP A 132 25.04 11.80 -10.10
C ASP A 132 23.78 11.10 -10.64
N GLU A 133 23.44 11.35 -11.90
CA GLU A 133 22.33 10.68 -12.59
C GLU A 133 22.61 9.20 -12.84
N GLY A 134 23.89 8.79 -12.88
CA GLY A 134 24.31 7.41 -13.04
C GLY A 134 24.26 6.56 -11.76
N HIS A 135 23.85 7.14 -10.63
CA HIS A 135 23.74 6.40 -9.38
C HIS A 135 22.47 5.53 -9.32
N ASP A 136 22.66 4.22 -9.15
CA ASP A 136 21.57 3.25 -9.01
C ASP A 136 21.20 2.94 -7.55
N PHE A 137 21.96 3.45 -6.58
CA PHE A 137 21.79 3.16 -5.15
C PHE A 137 21.68 4.45 -4.33
N ALA A 138 21.14 4.32 -3.13
CA ALA A 138 21.13 5.37 -2.12
C ALA A 138 21.45 4.81 -0.73
N ASP A 139 22.14 5.62 0.07
CA ASP A 139 22.52 5.27 1.44
C ASP A 139 22.48 6.51 2.36
N VAL A 140 22.74 6.32 3.64
CA VAL A 140 22.78 7.38 4.64
C VAL A 140 23.93 8.35 4.37
N GLY A 141 23.65 9.65 4.45
CA GLY A 141 24.68 10.70 4.42
C GLY A 141 25.09 11.12 5.83
N ASP A 142 26.33 11.53 6.00
CA ASP A 142 26.81 12.04 7.28
C ASP A 142 26.02 13.29 7.72
N GLY A 143 25.42 13.23 8.91
CA GLY A 143 24.59 14.32 9.45
C GLY A 143 23.26 14.58 8.73
N VAL A 144 22.84 13.72 7.79
CA VAL A 144 21.59 13.90 7.02
C VAL A 144 20.50 12.96 7.55
N TYR A 145 19.38 13.51 8.01
CA TYR A 145 18.24 12.74 8.55
C TYR A 145 16.95 12.87 7.73
N ASP A 146 16.89 13.83 6.81
CA ASP A 146 15.69 14.17 6.04
C ASP A 146 15.65 13.51 4.64
N LYS A 147 16.77 12.90 4.21
CA LYS A 147 16.95 12.32 2.88
C LYS A 147 18.11 11.32 2.85
N LEU A 148 18.08 10.41 1.88
CA LEU A 148 19.22 9.57 1.51
C LEU A 148 20.11 10.30 0.51
N VAL A 149 21.34 9.82 0.37
CA VAL A 149 22.32 10.32 -0.61
C VAL A 149 22.54 9.23 -1.66
N SER A 150 22.48 9.61 -2.93
CA SER A 150 22.73 8.68 -4.03
C SER A 150 24.21 8.25 -4.08
N GLY A 151 24.47 7.01 -4.47
CA GLY A 151 25.82 6.48 -4.66
C GLY A 151 25.87 5.38 -5.72
N SER A 152 27.08 5.03 -6.13
CA SER A 152 27.34 3.88 -7.02
C SER A 152 27.21 2.53 -6.31
N ASN A 153 27.09 2.55 -4.98
CA ASN A 153 26.80 1.41 -4.12
C ASN A 153 25.94 1.87 -2.93
N GLY A 154 25.27 0.91 -2.27
CA GLY A 154 24.44 1.18 -1.10
C GLY A 154 23.49 0.05 -0.78
N ALA A 155 22.86 0.09 0.39
CA ALA A 155 21.89 -0.91 0.81
C ALA A 155 20.52 -0.77 0.11
N ALA A 156 20.15 0.45 -0.30
CA ALA A 156 18.88 0.72 -0.98
C ALA A 156 19.10 0.92 -2.48
N ARG A 157 18.37 0.17 -3.31
CA ARG A 157 18.38 0.34 -4.76
C ARG A 157 17.29 1.32 -5.20
N LEU A 158 17.64 2.24 -6.08
CA LEU A 158 16.70 3.19 -6.66
C LEU A 158 15.86 2.49 -7.73
N LEU A 159 14.57 2.31 -7.43
CA LEU A 159 13.60 1.72 -8.36
C LEU A 159 13.17 2.72 -9.44
N TRP A 160 12.98 3.98 -9.06
CA TRP A 160 12.58 5.07 -9.95
C TRP A 160 12.88 6.41 -9.28
N ILE A 161 13.17 7.43 -10.09
CA ILE A 161 13.45 8.79 -9.65
C ILE A 161 12.49 9.73 -10.38
N GLU A 162 11.82 10.62 -9.64
CA GLU A 162 11.05 11.71 -10.24
C GLU A 162 12.03 12.80 -10.70
N PRO A 163 12.10 13.12 -12.01
CA PRO A 163 12.88 14.26 -12.48
C PRO A 163 12.21 15.54 -11.96
N VAL A 164 12.93 16.32 -11.16
CA VAL A 164 12.52 17.70 -10.84
C VAL A 164 12.79 18.57 -12.06
N GLY A 165 11.72 18.89 -12.80
CA GLY A 165 11.72 19.93 -13.83
C GLY A 165 11.73 21.33 -13.24
#